data_AF-A0A7J5F1Y0-F1
#
_entry.id   AF-A0A7J5F1Y0-F1
#
_cell.length_a   1.000
_cell.length_b   1.000
_cell.length_c   1.000
_cell.angle_alpha   90.00
_cell.angle_beta   90.00
_cell.angle_gamma   90.00
#
_symmetry.space_group_name_H-M   'P 1'
#
loop_
_entity.id
_entity.type
_entity.pdbx_description
1 polymer ?
#
loop_
_entity_poly.entity_id
_entity_poly.type
_entity_poly.pdbx_seq_one_letter_code
_entity_poly.pdbx_strand_id
1 'polypeptide(L)'
;KGSYTYSCYRCHTTGASKVKTSEFQAYPGIEGSWAEAGIGCEGCHGPSSAHAASPSSVKPPKEGKATCSNCHARDRNDSISTYPWNNRVEWQPRTVNSISTGFIRHREQGDMMAASKHKNLACVTCHDPHKGVYFDQGGLKASVTCQTCHTGKEITGHETSKTKAECTDCHMPKAARNGDQLTAYVSEQSAHYWKVITDSITMFDNLDDINSTSNPPVTYKFIKTDGNGMSGLTLDYTCKQCHTDKSVAWASKYAKGMHAGITTVKGSGAAPAAYTLGQNYPNPFNPSTTIRYAIPRASQVTLKVYSMTGALVATVVNAQKDAGWHEAKFNAGTLASGIYIYRLTAGDFSYTRKMMLLK
;
A
#
# COMPACT_ATOMS: atom_id res chain seq x y z
N LYS A 1 27.62 -3.72 -15.84
CA LYS A 1 26.20 -3.98 -16.21
C LYS A 1 26.13 -5.45 -16.60
N GLY A 2 25.31 -6.27 -15.94
CA GLY A 2 25.18 -7.70 -16.30
C GLY A 2 24.61 -7.85 -17.70
N SER A 3 24.92 -8.96 -18.39
CA SER A 3 24.22 -9.34 -19.61
C SER A 3 22.77 -9.72 -19.27
N TYR A 4 21.82 -9.17 -20.01
CA TYR A 4 20.42 -9.59 -19.98
C TYR A 4 20.31 -10.82 -20.87
N THR A 5 20.33 -11.99 -20.24
CA THR A 5 20.27 -13.28 -20.93
C THR A 5 18.82 -13.69 -21.19
N TYR A 6 18.62 -14.71 -22.03
CA TYR A 6 17.29 -15.24 -22.34
C TYR A 6 16.44 -15.61 -21.10
N SER A 7 17.07 -15.88 -19.95
CA SER A 7 16.38 -16.18 -18.69
C SER A 7 15.57 -14.99 -18.15
N CYS A 8 15.93 -13.75 -18.52
CA CYS A 8 15.16 -12.56 -18.18
C CYS A 8 13.76 -12.58 -18.80
N TYR A 9 13.58 -13.25 -19.94
CA TYR A 9 12.30 -13.24 -20.65
C TYR A 9 11.18 -13.91 -19.87
N ARG A 10 11.47 -14.87 -19.00
CA ARG A 10 10.43 -15.58 -18.24
C ARG A 10 9.49 -14.65 -17.46
N CYS A 11 9.98 -13.47 -17.08
CA CYS A 11 9.24 -12.50 -16.27
C CYS A 11 8.89 -11.22 -16.99
N HIS A 12 9.16 -11.16 -18.28
CA HIS A 12 8.85 -9.98 -19.05
C HIS A 12 8.10 -10.30 -20.36
N THR A 13 8.18 -11.50 -20.92
CA THR A 13 7.41 -11.90 -22.12
C THR A 13 7.00 -13.36 -22.14
N THR A 14 5.84 -13.64 -22.73
CA THR A 14 5.42 -14.99 -23.16
C THR A 14 5.95 -15.39 -24.53
N GLY A 15 6.29 -14.42 -25.37
CA GLY A 15 6.80 -14.60 -26.73
C GLY A 15 8.28 -14.29 -26.86
N ALA A 16 9.15 -14.93 -26.08
CA ALA A 16 10.59 -14.70 -26.21
C ALA A 16 11.13 -15.15 -27.58
N SER A 17 11.97 -14.33 -28.22
CA SER A 17 12.58 -14.62 -29.52
C SER A 17 14.10 -14.49 -29.44
N LYS A 18 14.84 -15.41 -30.06
CA LYS A 18 16.30 -15.31 -30.18
C LYS A 18 16.75 -14.28 -31.23
N VAL A 19 15.83 -13.84 -32.10
CA VAL A 19 16.11 -12.84 -33.14
C VAL A 19 15.96 -11.44 -32.54
N LYS A 20 16.91 -10.54 -32.76
CA LYS A 20 16.79 -9.13 -32.34
C LYS A 20 15.98 -8.32 -33.36
N THR A 21 14.93 -7.64 -32.90
CA THR A 21 14.30 -6.55 -33.67
C THR A 21 15.23 -5.35 -33.76
N SER A 22 14.99 -4.43 -34.70
CA SER A 22 15.78 -3.20 -34.86
C SER A 22 15.84 -2.36 -33.57
N GLU A 23 14.75 -2.32 -32.80
CA GLU A 23 14.69 -1.67 -31.49
C GLU A 23 15.67 -2.28 -30.48
N PHE A 24 15.76 -3.62 -30.43
CA PHE A 24 16.65 -4.35 -29.50
C PHE A 24 18.12 -4.36 -29.94
N GLN A 25 18.41 -4.04 -31.21
CA GLN A 25 19.79 -3.88 -31.69
C GLN A 25 20.51 -2.70 -31.04
N ALA A 26 19.78 -1.67 -30.60
CA ALA A 26 20.35 -0.54 -29.86
C ALA A 26 20.85 -0.90 -28.45
N TYR A 27 20.55 -2.11 -27.95
CA TYR A 27 20.89 -2.56 -26.59
C TYR A 27 21.85 -3.77 -26.65
N PRO A 28 23.18 -3.55 -26.72
CA PRO A 28 24.16 -4.60 -26.97
C PRO A 28 24.24 -5.69 -25.88
N GLY A 29 23.68 -5.45 -24.68
CA GLY A 29 23.67 -6.41 -23.58
C GLY A 29 22.42 -7.30 -23.47
N ILE A 30 21.42 -7.15 -24.34
CA ILE A 30 20.19 -7.96 -24.33
C ILE A 30 20.28 -9.04 -25.42
N GLU A 31 20.04 -10.30 -25.08
CA GLU A 31 20.05 -11.43 -26.03
C GLU A 31 18.66 -11.73 -26.62
N GLY A 32 18.36 -11.25 -27.83
CA GLY A 32 17.10 -11.55 -28.53
C GLY A 32 16.07 -10.41 -28.50
N SER A 33 14.79 -10.73 -28.63
CA SER A 33 13.66 -9.79 -28.56
C SER A 33 12.36 -10.49 -28.10
N TRP A 34 11.21 -9.86 -28.37
CA TRP A 34 9.89 -10.20 -27.87
C TRP A 34 8.99 -10.25 -29.10
N ALA A 35 8.56 -11.45 -29.47
CA ALA A 35 7.51 -11.67 -30.46
C ALA A 35 6.14 -11.19 -29.92
N GLU A 36 5.97 -11.22 -28.60
CA GLU A 36 4.79 -10.70 -27.90
C GLU A 36 5.21 -9.78 -26.76
N ALA A 37 4.52 -8.65 -26.60
CA ALA A 37 4.80 -7.71 -25.53
C ALA A 37 4.19 -8.20 -24.21
N GLY A 38 4.99 -8.23 -23.14
CA GLY A 38 4.51 -8.50 -21.79
C GLY A 38 4.21 -9.98 -21.51
N ILE A 39 3.82 -10.24 -20.26
CA ILE A 39 3.36 -11.57 -19.84
C ILE A 39 1.91 -11.76 -20.30
N GLY A 40 1.73 -12.58 -21.34
CA GLY A 40 0.41 -13.06 -21.81
C GLY A 40 -0.17 -14.18 -20.96
N CYS A 41 -1.33 -14.70 -21.39
CA CYS A 41 -2.08 -15.76 -20.71
C CYS A 41 -1.20 -16.98 -20.40
N GLU A 42 -0.33 -17.34 -21.35
CA GLU A 42 0.52 -18.52 -21.34
C GLU A 42 1.58 -18.48 -20.24
N GLY A 43 2.00 -17.28 -19.81
CA GLY A 43 3.00 -17.10 -18.77
C GLY A 43 2.48 -17.47 -17.38
N CYS A 44 1.17 -17.43 -17.19
CA CYS A 44 0.51 -17.81 -15.95
C CYS A 44 -0.26 -19.12 -16.07
N HIS A 45 -0.82 -19.42 -17.24
CA HIS A 45 -1.69 -20.58 -17.46
C HIS A 45 -1.00 -21.75 -18.16
N GLY A 46 0.26 -21.58 -18.59
CA GLY A 46 0.96 -22.56 -19.42
C GLY A 46 0.59 -22.43 -20.91
N PRO A 47 1.29 -23.15 -21.80
CA PRO A 47 1.11 -22.99 -23.24
C PRO A 47 -0.29 -23.40 -23.69
N SER A 48 -0.94 -22.55 -24.49
CA SER A 48 -2.28 -22.76 -25.03
C SER A 48 -2.38 -24.03 -25.89
N SER A 49 -1.27 -24.49 -26.49
CA SER A 49 -1.21 -25.76 -27.22
C SER A 49 -1.54 -26.98 -26.38
N ALA A 50 -1.19 -26.97 -25.07
CA ALA A 50 -1.54 -28.05 -24.16
C ALA A 50 -3.05 -28.06 -23.83
N HIS A 51 -3.66 -26.87 -23.73
CA HIS A 51 -5.11 -26.76 -23.55
C HIS A 51 -5.86 -27.13 -24.85
N ALA A 52 -5.39 -26.68 -26.01
CA ALA A 52 -5.98 -27.01 -27.31
C ALA A 52 -5.92 -28.52 -27.61
N ALA A 53 -4.83 -29.19 -27.22
CA ALA A 53 -4.68 -30.64 -27.38
C ALA A 53 -5.55 -31.45 -26.39
N SER A 54 -6.02 -30.85 -25.30
CA SER A 54 -6.71 -31.56 -24.22
C SER A 54 -7.56 -30.63 -23.33
N PRO A 55 -8.65 -30.06 -23.86
CA PRO A 55 -9.39 -28.96 -23.21
C PRO A 55 -10.07 -29.35 -21.89
N SER A 56 -10.44 -30.64 -21.75
CA SER A 56 -11.16 -31.17 -20.59
C SER A 56 -10.24 -31.63 -19.45
N SER A 57 -8.99 -31.96 -19.75
CA SER A 57 -8.01 -32.53 -18.81
C SER A 57 -6.90 -31.56 -18.41
N VAL A 58 -6.53 -30.61 -19.28
CA VAL A 58 -5.57 -29.54 -18.97
C VAL A 58 -6.33 -28.31 -18.54
N LYS A 59 -6.54 -28.19 -17.22
CA LYS A 59 -7.07 -26.97 -16.61
C LYS A 59 -5.94 -25.99 -16.35
N PRO A 60 -6.15 -24.69 -16.57
CA PRO A 60 -5.19 -23.69 -16.15
C PRO A 60 -4.88 -23.87 -14.65
N PRO A 61 -3.62 -23.71 -14.22
CA PRO A 61 -3.24 -23.84 -12.82
C PRO A 61 -4.15 -22.98 -11.96
N LYS A 62 -4.83 -23.60 -10.99
CA LYS A 62 -5.59 -22.88 -9.98
C LYS A 62 -4.61 -22.11 -9.12
N GLU A 63 -4.54 -20.80 -9.34
CA GLU A 63 -4.30 -19.81 -8.30
C GLU A 63 -3.21 -20.19 -7.28
N GLY A 64 -1.96 -20.19 -7.74
CA GLY A 64 -0.82 -20.57 -6.91
C GLY A 64 0.10 -19.39 -6.63
N LYS A 65 0.39 -19.14 -5.35
CA LYS A 65 1.56 -18.35 -4.91
C LYS A 65 2.83 -18.75 -5.67
N ALA A 66 2.98 -20.03 -6.01
CA ALA A 66 4.10 -20.57 -6.79
C ALA A 66 4.19 -19.98 -8.21
N THR A 67 3.07 -19.89 -8.94
CA THR A 67 3.02 -19.31 -10.29
C THR A 67 3.40 -17.83 -10.28
N CYS A 68 2.88 -17.07 -9.31
CA CYS A 68 3.25 -15.67 -9.15
C CYS A 68 4.74 -15.53 -8.78
N SER A 69 5.23 -16.37 -7.87
CA SER A 69 6.63 -16.39 -7.43
C SER A 69 7.62 -16.82 -8.51
N ASN A 70 7.18 -17.38 -9.64
CA ASN A 70 8.05 -17.50 -10.82
C ASN A 70 8.59 -16.14 -11.22
N CYS A 71 7.87 -15.06 -10.96
CA CYS A 71 8.31 -13.71 -11.31
C CYS A 71 8.24 -12.69 -10.19
N HIS A 72 7.58 -12.98 -9.09
CA HIS A 72 7.50 -12.11 -7.91
C HIS A 72 8.22 -12.70 -6.70
N ALA A 73 9.15 -13.62 -6.94
CA ALA A 73 10.18 -14.00 -5.98
C ALA A 73 11.55 -13.96 -6.67
N ARG A 74 12.61 -13.91 -5.87
CA ARG A 74 13.97 -13.98 -6.41
C ARG A 74 14.20 -15.29 -7.16
N ASP A 75 15.10 -15.22 -8.14
CA ASP A 75 15.54 -16.39 -8.89
C ASP A 75 16.11 -17.46 -7.96
N ARG A 76 15.36 -18.54 -7.75
CA ARG A 76 15.77 -19.70 -6.95
C ARG A 76 16.63 -20.69 -7.74
N ASN A 77 17.03 -20.32 -8.95
CA ASN A 77 17.78 -21.18 -9.83
C ASN A 77 19.26 -20.78 -9.77
N ASP A 78 19.98 -21.34 -8.80
CA ASP A 78 21.41 -21.54 -9.01
C ASP A 78 21.91 -22.72 -8.18
N SER A 79 22.43 -23.72 -8.88
CA SER A 79 23.38 -24.70 -8.37
C SER A 79 24.62 -24.07 -7.71
N ILE A 80 24.77 -22.75 -7.76
CA ILE A 80 25.84 -21.95 -7.15
C ILE A 80 25.31 -21.18 -5.94
N SER A 81 24.82 -21.88 -4.93
CA SER A 81 24.77 -21.30 -3.60
C SER A 81 25.12 -22.30 -2.53
N THR A 82 26.28 -22.08 -1.91
CA THR A 82 26.70 -22.66 -0.64
C THR A 82 25.85 -22.17 0.56
N TYR A 83 24.90 -21.26 0.34
CA TYR A 83 23.94 -20.81 1.35
C TYR A 83 22.56 -21.46 1.16
N PRO A 84 22.03 -22.16 2.17
CA PRO A 84 20.64 -22.62 2.17
C PRO A 84 19.72 -21.39 2.33
N TRP A 85 19.24 -20.84 1.21
CA TRP A 85 18.38 -19.64 1.22
C TRP A 85 17.02 -19.95 1.85
N ASN A 86 16.93 -19.65 3.13
CA ASN A 86 15.84 -19.88 4.07
C ASN A 86 14.70 -18.85 3.98
N ASN A 87 14.26 -18.48 2.78
CA ASN A 87 13.24 -17.44 2.53
C ASN A 87 13.62 -16.02 3.03
N ARG A 88 14.92 -15.72 3.17
CA ARG A 88 15.38 -14.40 3.61
C ARG A 88 15.62 -13.44 2.46
N VAL A 89 15.28 -12.17 2.69
CA VAL A 89 15.49 -11.08 1.73
C VAL A 89 16.87 -10.45 1.99
N GLU A 90 17.67 -10.39 0.95
CA GLU A 90 19.05 -9.89 0.98
C GLU A 90 19.13 -8.38 0.68
N TRP A 91 19.97 -7.70 1.44
CA TRP A 91 20.28 -6.28 1.42
C TRP A 91 21.77 -6.07 1.21
N GLN A 92 22.15 -5.09 0.38
CA GLN A 92 23.55 -4.73 0.13
C GLN A 92 23.89 -3.31 0.60
N PRO A 93 24.92 -3.14 1.45
CA PRO A 93 25.27 -1.86 2.09
C PRO A 93 25.96 -0.81 1.20
N ARG A 94 26.37 -1.13 -0.04
CA ARG A 94 27.23 -0.24 -0.85
C ARG A 94 26.55 1.06 -1.35
N THR A 95 25.41 1.44 -0.78
CA THR A 95 24.58 2.59 -1.24
C THR A 95 24.05 3.46 -0.09
N VAL A 96 24.68 3.44 1.08
CA VAL A 96 24.21 4.21 2.24
C VAL A 96 24.48 5.72 2.10
N ASN A 97 25.45 6.15 1.28
CA ASN A 97 25.89 7.56 1.26
C ASN A 97 25.57 8.35 -0.02
N SER A 98 24.78 7.82 -0.96
CA SER A 98 24.34 8.62 -2.12
C SER A 98 22.95 8.28 -2.68
N ILE A 99 22.15 7.42 -2.02
CA ILE A 99 20.92 6.88 -2.61
C ILE A 99 19.78 6.83 -1.58
N SER A 100 18.65 7.35 -2.02
CA SER A 100 17.27 6.86 -1.83
C SER A 100 17.09 5.42 -1.30
N THR A 101 17.40 5.16 -0.03
CA THR A 101 16.55 4.57 1.04
C THR A 101 15.50 3.46 0.77
N GLY A 102 15.55 2.69 -0.31
CA GLY A 102 14.74 1.47 -0.48
C GLY A 102 15.51 0.18 -0.15
N PHE A 103 14.90 -0.80 0.52
CA PHE A 103 15.50 -2.13 0.74
C PHE A 103 15.05 -3.18 -0.28
N ILE A 104 13.96 -2.92 -1.00
CA ILE A 104 13.49 -3.76 -2.10
C ILE A 104 14.38 -3.48 -3.31
N ARG A 105 15.08 -4.50 -3.78
CA ARG A 105 15.99 -4.40 -4.94
C ARG A 105 15.33 -4.90 -6.21
N HIS A 106 14.43 -5.87 -6.09
CA HIS A 106 13.79 -6.50 -7.22
C HIS A 106 12.41 -7.07 -6.85
N ARG A 107 11.96 -8.05 -7.63
CA ARG A 107 10.67 -8.74 -7.54
C ARG A 107 10.62 -9.76 -6.39
N GLU A 108 10.64 -9.31 -5.14
CA GLU A 108 10.79 -10.20 -3.97
C GLU A 108 9.57 -10.23 -3.01
N GLN A 109 8.40 -9.78 -3.48
CA GLN A 109 7.15 -9.74 -2.72
C GLN A 109 6.71 -11.13 -2.22
N GLY A 110 6.95 -12.18 -3.02
CA GLY A 110 6.67 -13.57 -2.67
C GLY A 110 7.53 -14.08 -1.52
N ASP A 111 8.81 -13.68 -1.47
CA ASP A 111 9.72 -14.02 -0.37
C ASP A 111 9.36 -13.25 0.90
N MET A 112 8.98 -11.98 0.77
CA MET A 112 8.48 -11.18 1.90
C MET A 112 7.20 -11.78 2.50
N MET A 113 6.24 -12.16 1.65
CA MET A 113 5.00 -12.78 2.09
C MET A 113 5.29 -14.12 2.76
N ALA A 114 6.25 -14.91 2.27
CA ALA A 114 6.67 -16.15 2.90
C ALA A 114 7.26 -15.95 4.31
N ALA A 115 7.94 -14.84 4.55
CA ALA A 115 8.45 -14.43 5.85
C ALA A 115 7.47 -13.53 6.65
N SER A 116 6.16 -13.68 6.42
CA SER A 116 5.12 -12.92 7.10
C SER A 116 4.04 -13.81 7.72
N LYS A 117 3.13 -13.21 8.49
CA LYS A 117 1.93 -13.90 8.99
C LYS A 117 0.94 -14.29 7.88
N HIS A 118 1.03 -13.67 6.70
CA HIS A 118 0.20 -13.99 5.54
C HIS A 118 0.81 -15.08 4.64
N LYS A 119 1.86 -15.77 5.08
CA LYS A 119 2.59 -16.78 4.28
C LYS A 119 1.72 -17.89 3.68
N ASN A 120 0.59 -18.19 4.29
CA ASN A 120 -0.36 -19.22 3.88
C ASN A 120 -1.47 -18.70 2.94
N LEU A 121 -1.52 -17.41 2.65
CA LEU A 121 -2.43 -16.84 1.66
C LEU A 121 -1.83 -16.96 0.26
N ALA A 122 -2.69 -17.08 -0.75
CA ALA A 122 -2.30 -16.92 -2.15
C ALA A 122 -2.31 -15.45 -2.55
N CYS A 123 -1.49 -15.05 -3.53
CA CYS A 123 -1.44 -13.67 -4.04
C CYS A 123 -2.82 -13.20 -4.51
N VAL A 124 -3.57 -14.08 -5.16
CA VAL A 124 -4.91 -13.82 -5.69
C VAL A 124 -6.00 -13.65 -4.62
N THR A 125 -5.71 -14.03 -3.36
CA THR A 125 -6.59 -13.70 -2.23
C THR A 125 -6.80 -12.19 -2.14
N CYS A 126 -5.75 -11.44 -2.47
CA CYS A 126 -5.75 -9.99 -2.39
C CYS A 126 -5.70 -9.31 -3.76
N HIS A 127 -5.26 -9.98 -4.83
CA HIS A 127 -5.05 -9.34 -6.12
C HIS A 127 -5.88 -9.99 -7.23
N ASP A 128 -6.37 -9.17 -8.16
CA ASP A 128 -6.96 -9.67 -9.40
C ASP A 128 -5.84 -9.87 -10.43
N PRO A 129 -5.45 -11.11 -10.76
CA PRO A 129 -4.32 -11.37 -11.65
C PRO A 129 -4.59 -10.95 -13.11
N HIS A 130 -5.84 -10.65 -13.47
CA HIS A 130 -6.20 -10.19 -14.81
C HIS A 130 -6.12 -8.66 -14.96
N LYS A 131 -5.76 -7.93 -13.89
CA LYS A 131 -5.58 -6.47 -13.91
C LYS A 131 -4.10 -6.12 -13.83
N GLY A 132 -3.58 -5.51 -14.89
CA GLY A 132 -2.19 -5.04 -14.95
C GLY A 132 -1.92 -3.86 -14.01
N VAL A 133 -0.64 -3.67 -13.66
CA VAL A 133 -0.16 -2.54 -12.83
C VAL A 133 -0.46 -1.18 -13.48
N TYR A 134 -0.43 -1.12 -14.82
CA TYR A 134 -0.57 0.09 -15.64
C TYR A 134 -1.96 0.30 -16.23
N PHE A 135 -3.02 -0.34 -15.72
CA PHE A 135 -4.38 -0.18 -16.24
C PHE A 135 -5.01 1.19 -15.89
N ASP A 136 -4.21 2.27 -15.87
CA ASP A 136 -4.56 3.71 -15.84
C ASP A 136 -4.48 4.41 -14.45
N GLN A 137 -3.26 4.56 -13.91
CA GLN A 137 -2.89 5.48 -12.80
C GLN A 137 -3.30 5.12 -11.34
N GLY A 138 -3.34 3.84 -10.96
CA GLY A 138 -3.65 3.48 -9.56
C GLY A 138 -3.08 2.18 -9.03
N GLY A 139 -2.31 1.42 -9.82
CA GLY A 139 -1.69 0.15 -9.43
C GLY A 139 -2.65 -1.03 -9.28
N LEU A 140 -2.08 -2.21 -8.98
CA LEU A 140 -2.80 -3.43 -8.60
C LEU A 140 -3.52 -3.23 -7.26
N LYS A 141 -4.72 -2.65 -7.29
CA LYS A 141 -5.54 -2.48 -6.08
C LYS A 141 -5.99 -3.84 -5.56
N ALA A 142 -5.97 -3.98 -4.24
CA ALA A 142 -6.41 -5.21 -3.63
C ALA A 142 -7.90 -5.44 -3.90
N SER A 143 -8.27 -6.67 -4.31
CA SER A 143 -9.66 -7.12 -4.46
C SER A 143 -10.42 -7.15 -3.13
N VAL A 144 -9.67 -7.19 -2.01
CA VAL A 144 -10.17 -7.14 -0.64
C VAL A 144 -9.44 -6.05 0.15
N THR A 145 -10.13 -5.40 1.10
CA THR A 145 -9.50 -4.43 2.00
C THR A 145 -8.98 -5.13 3.26
N CYS A 146 -8.00 -4.52 3.94
CA CYS A 146 -7.42 -5.06 5.17
C CYS A 146 -8.51 -5.29 6.25
N GLN A 147 -9.49 -4.40 6.30
CA GLN A 147 -10.58 -4.40 7.27
C GLN A 147 -11.49 -5.62 7.15
N THR A 148 -11.56 -6.27 5.98
CA THR A 148 -12.33 -7.50 5.79
C THR A 148 -11.88 -8.62 6.73
N CYS A 149 -10.57 -8.72 7.01
CA CYS A 149 -9.99 -9.72 7.91
C CYS A 149 -9.52 -9.16 9.25
N HIS A 150 -9.33 -7.83 9.33
CA HIS A 150 -8.87 -7.13 10.53
C HIS A 150 -9.94 -6.18 11.06
N THR A 151 -11.07 -6.73 11.48
CA THR A 151 -12.18 -5.97 12.07
C THR A 151 -11.74 -5.25 13.35
N GLY A 152 -12.10 -3.97 13.51
CA GLY A 152 -11.75 -3.19 14.71
C GLY A 152 -10.26 -2.78 14.77
N LYS A 153 -9.57 -2.76 13.62
CA LYS A 153 -8.18 -2.29 13.46
C LYS A 153 -8.13 -1.00 12.65
N GLU A 154 -8.93 -0.02 13.04
CA GLU A 154 -8.89 1.31 12.47
C GLU A 154 -7.65 2.07 12.99
N ILE A 155 -7.02 2.85 12.10
CA ILE A 155 -5.99 3.79 12.50
C ILE A 155 -6.68 4.94 13.24
N THR A 156 -6.41 5.07 14.54
CA THR A 156 -6.98 6.11 15.40
C THR A 156 -5.90 7.10 15.82
N GLY A 157 -6.20 8.41 15.76
CA GLY A 157 -5.31 9.46 16.29
C GLY A 157 -4.25 9.98 15.31
N HIS A 158 -4.34 9.70 14.01
CA HIS A 158 -3.40 10.19 13.01
C HIS A 158 -4.01 11.33 12.17
N GLU A 159 -3.81 12.59 12.56
CA GLU A 159 -4.05 13.77 11.71
C GLU A 159 -3.05 14.89 11.99
N THR A 160 -2.17 15.21 11.01
CA THR A 160 -1.60 16.57 10.81
C THR A 160 -0.96 16.68 9.41
N SER A 161 -1.80 16.84 8.39
CA SER A 161 -1.53 17.28 7.00
C SER A 161 -1.59 16.23 5.87
N LYS A 162 -2.62 16.44 5.03
CA LYS A 162 -3.04 15.85 3.73
C LYS A 162 -3.23 14.32 3.69
N THR A 163 -4.52 13.92 3.67
CA THR A 163 -5.08 12.55 3.58
C THR A 163 -4.88 11.67 4.81
N LYS A 164 -5.97 11.05 5.28
CA LYS A 164 -5.98 10.05 6.36
C LYS A 164 -5.03 8.91 5.97
N ALA A 165 -4.10 8.54 6.87
CA ALA A 165 -3.21 7.41 6.63
C ALA A 165 -4.02 6.13 6.38
N GLU A 166 -3.65 5.39 5.35
CA GLU A 166 -4.21 4.09 5.02
C GLU A 166 -3.37 2.97 5.64
N CYS A 167 -3.97 1.79 5.78
CA CYS A 167 -3.24 0.63 6.31
C CYS A 167 -1.95 0.36 5.52
N THR A 168 -2.00 0.55 4.20
CA THR A 168 -0.86 0.33 3.30
C THR A 168 0.27 1.32 3.47
N ASP A 169 0.01 2.54 3.96
CA ASP A 169 1.07 3.55 4.16
C ASP A 169 2.07 3.08 5.22
N CYS A 170 1.60 2.37 6.25
CA CYS A 170 2.44 1.85 7.32
C CYS A 170 2.77 0.37 7.15
N HIS A 171 1.82 -0.45 6.69
CA HIS A 171 1.99 -1.90 6.63
C HIS A 171 2.54 -2.39 5.29
N MET A 172 2.51 -1.56 4.25
CA MET A 172 3.01 -1.89 2.91
C MET A 172 3.75 -0.69 2.27
N PRO A 173 4.70 -0.06 2.98
CA PRO A 173 5.34 1.15 2.49
C PRO A 173 6.10 0.87 1.20
N LYS A 174 6.17 1.91 0.37
CA LYS A 174 6.99 1.95 -0.85
C LYS A 174 8.46 1.86 -0.44
N ALA A 175 9.08 0.72 -0.68
CA ALA A 175 10.40 0.40 -0.13
C ALA A 175 11.42 0.00 -1.20
N ALA A 176 11.16 0.28 -2.48
CA ALA A 176 12.09 -0.02 -3.58
C ALA A 176 13.01 1.14 -3.97
N ARG A 177 14.11 0.80 -4.65
CA ARG A 177 14.95 1.76 -5.37
C ARG A 177 14.31 2.09 -6.72
N ASN A 178 14.19 3.37 -7.05
CA ASN A 178 13.89 3.81 -8.41
C ASN A 178 15.17 3.76 -9.26
N GLY A 179 15.08 3.25 -10.49
CA GLY A 179 16.19 3.20 -11.46
C GLY A 179 16.65 4.59 -11.94
N ASP A 180 15.84 5.62 -11.74
CA ASP A 180 15.96 6.89 -12.47
C ASP A 180 16.51 8.08 -11.65
N GLN A 181 17.02 7.85 -10.43
CA GLN A 181 17.57 8.92 -9.56
C GLN A 181 16.65 10.13 -9.32
N LEU A 182 15.33 10.00 -9.52
CA LEU A 182 14.38 11.08 -9.26
C LEU A 182 14.28 11.38 -7.75
N THR A 183 14.27 12.66 -7.40
CA THR A 183 14.42 13.26 -6.05
C THR A 183 13.21 13.13 -5.12
N ALA A 184 12.34 12.14 -5.34
CA ALA A 184 11.27 11.81 -4.41
C ALA A 184 11.08 10.29 -4.37
N TYR A 185 10.59 9.76 -3.26
CA TYR A 185 10.23 8.35 -3.07
C TYR A 185 9.10 7.92 -4.02
N VAL A 186 9.38 7.86 -5.32
CA VAL A 186 8.50 7.31 -6.35
C VAL A 186 8.98 5.89 -6.63
N SER A 187 8.95 5.03 -5.61
CA SER A 187 9.13 3.60 -5.85
C SER A 187 7.76 2.96 -6.06
N GLU A 188 7.62 2.13 -7.09
CA GLU A 188 6.35 1.46 -7.42
C GLU A 188 6.09 0.20 -6.58
N GLN A 189 7.09 -0.27 -5.83
CA GLN A 189 6.99 -1.55 -5.13
C GLN A 189 6.79 -1.38 -3.62
N SER A 190 5.67 -1.91 -3.15
CA SER A 190 5.32 -1.99 -1.74
C SER A 190 5.88 -3.25 -1.09
N ALA A 191 6.32 -3.10 0.16
CA ALA A 191 6.73 -4.24 0.98
C ALA A 191 5.54 -5.15 1.35
N HIS A 192 5.80 -6.45 1.45
CA HIS A 192 4.78 -7.48 1.75
C HIS A 192 5.12 -8.25 3.04
N TYR A 193 5.45 -7.51 4.11
CA TYR A 193 5.67 -8.06 5.46
C TYR A 193 4.52 -7.80 6.43
N TRP A 194 3.82 -6.67 6.27
CA TRP A 194 2.73 -6.14 7.11
C TRP A 194 3.05 -5.89 8.58
N LYS A 195 3.77 -6.76 9.29
CA LYS A 195 4.16 -6.54 10.68
C LYS A 195 5.01 -5.28 10.79
N VAL A 196 4.60 -4.32 11.62
CA VAL A 196 5.42 -3.16 12.00
C VAL A 196 6.11 -3.47 13.32
N ILE A 197 7.43 -3.34 13.33
CA ILE A 197 8.28 -3.46 14.51
C ILE A 197 8.36 -2.09 15.15
N THR A 198 7.77 -1.96 16.33
CA THR A 198 7.63 -0.68 17.04
C THR A 198 8.82 -0.31 17.90
N ASP A 199 9.78 -1.20 18.08
CA ASP A 199 11.00 -0.92 18.82
C ASP A 199 11.97 -0.12 17.93
N SER A 200 12.81 0.71 18.56
CA SER A 200 13.76 1.57 17.87
C SER A 200 14.99 0.79 17.41
N ILE A 201 14.77 -0.21 16.54
CA ILE A 201 15.79 -1.11 16.02
C ILE A 201 15.87 -1.01 14.49
N THR A 202 17.01 -1.42 13.93
CA THR A 202 17.15 -1.65 12.48
C THR A 202 16.59 -3.01 12.08
N MET A 203 16.01 -3.09 10.89
CA MET A 203 15.54 -4.35 10.30
C MET A 203 16.66 -5.19 9.64
N PHE A 204 17.92 -4.74 9.62
CA PHE A 204 19.02 -5.46 8.99
C PHE A 204 19.93 -6.16 10.00
N ASP A 205 20.45 -7.33 9.65
CA ASP A 205 21.47 -8.03 10.45
C ASP A 205 22.84 -7.32 10.38
N ASN A 206 23.59 -7.41 11.49
CA ASN A 206 25.01 -7.07 11.63
C ASN A 206 25.41 -5.74 10.98
N LEU A 207 25.01 -4.59 11.55
CA LEU A 207 25.38 -3.29 10.98
C LEU A 207 26.89 -3.02 11.03
N ASP A 208 27.61 -3.51 12.03
CA ASP A 208 29.01 -3.14 12.27
C ASP A 208 29.97 -3.56 11.15
N ASP A 209 29.64 -4.64 10.42
CA ASP A 209 30.39 -5.06 9.23
C ASP A 209 30.17 -4.13 8.00
N ILE A 210 29.24 -3.15 8.05
CA ILE A 210 28.98 -2.20 6.93
C ILE A 210 30.19 -1.28 6.74
N ASN A 211 30.89 -0.97 7.82
CA ASN A 211 32.07 -0.12 7.81
C ASN A 211 33.36 -0.93 7.60
N SER A 212 33.24 -2.23 7.30
CA SER A 212 34.39 -3.06 6.98
C SER A 212 35.01 -2.60 5.67
N THR A 213 36.29 -2.22 5.73
CA THR A 213 37.13 -1.85 4.58
C THR A 213 37.75 -3.07 3.89
N SER A 214 37.38 -4.28 4.29
CA SER A 214 37.90 -5.53 3.74
C SER A 214 37.51 -5.74 2.26
N ASN A 215 38.40 -6.37 1.51
CA ASN A 215 38.20 -6.71 0.09
C ASN A 215 38.42 -8.22 -0.13
N PRO A 216 37.42 -9.00 -0.60
CA PRO A 216 36.09 -8.54 -0.98
C PRO A 216 35.26 -8.16 0.26
N PRO A 217 34.43 -7.10 0.17
CA PRO A 217 33.59 -6.69 1.28
C PRO A 217 32.57 -7.77 1.63
N VAL A 218 32.31 -7.93 2.92
CA VAL A 218 31.39 -8.91 3.50
C VAL A 218 30.07 -8.94 2.70
N THR A 219 29.75 -10.11 2.16
CA THR A 219 29.16 -10.21 0.82
C THR A 219 27.64 -9.98 0.75
N TYR A 220 26.88 -10.17 1.82
CA TYR A 220 25.42 -10.04 1.82
C TYR A 220 24.92 -9.79 3.24
N LYS A 221 23.96 -8.86 3.45
CA LYS A 221 23.20 -8.80 4.72
C LYS A 221 21.76 -9.13 4.47
N PHE A 222 21.03 -9.50 5.50
CA PHE A 222 19.64 -9.95 5.37
C PHE A 222 18.71 -9.09 6.22
N ILE A 223 17.45 -9.05 5.81
CA ILE A 223 16.37 -8.56 6.68
C ILE A 223 16.21 -9.53 7.85
N LYS A 224 16.28 -9.02 9.07
CA LYS A 224 16.10 -9.73 10.34
C LYS A 224 14.84 -10.58 10.32
N THR A 225 14.99 -11.81 10.79
CA THR A 225 13.88 -12.72 11.08
C THR A 225 13.88 -13.06 12.56
N ASP A 226 12.70 -13.20 13.17
CA ASP A 226 12.58 -13.78 14.50
C ASP A 226 12.84 -15.30 14.48
N GLY A 227 12.80 -15.95 15.65
CA GLY A 227 13.04 -17.38 15.79
C GLY A 227 12.09 -18.29 14.99
N ASN A 228 11.01 -17.74 14.43
CA ASN A 228 10.06 -18.45 13.57
C ASN A 228 10.25 -18.13 12.08
N GLY A 229 11.35 -17.43 11.72
CA GLY A 229 11.60 -17.01 10.34
C GLY A 229 10.72 -15.85 9.86
N MET A 230 10.02 -15.15 10.76
CA MET A 230 9.16 -14.01 10.38
C MET A 230 9.93 -12.69 10.44
N SER A 231 9.70 -11.82 9.46
CA SER A 231 10.25 -10.47 9.39
C SER A 231 9.16 -9.42 9.61
N GLY A 232 9.59 -8.15 9.72
CA GLY A 232 8.70 -7.01 9.86
C GLY A 232 9.40 -5.70 9.47
N LEU A 233 8.60 -4.68 9.25
CA LEU A 233 9.00 -3.33 8.84
C LEU A 233 9.39 -2.51 10.06
N THR A 234 10.52 -1.81 10.00
CA THR A 234 10.92 -0.88 11.06
C THR A 234 10.40 0.54 10.81
N LEU A 235 10.48 1.39 11.84
CA LEU A 235 9.82 2.70 11.86
C LEU A 235 10.44 3.73 10.91
N ASP A 236 11.67 3.50 10.47
CA ASP A 236 12.35 4.24 9.41
C ASP A 236 11.70 4.08 8.03
N TYR A 237 11.07 2.93 7.78
CA TYR A 237 10.36 2.66 6.52
C TYR A 237 8.86 2.89 6.60
N THR A 238 8.29 3.07 7.79
CA THR A 238 6.84 3.18 7.99
C THR A 238 6.46 4.60 8.43
N CYS A 239 6.88 5.02 9.63
CA CYS A 239 6.53 6.34 10.16
C CYS A 239 7.34 7.48 9.51
N LYS A 240 8.65 7.28 9.30
CA LYS A 240 9.53 8.35 8.81
C LYS A 240 9.32 8.73 7.35
N GLN A 241 8.51 7.97 6.60
CA GLN A 241 8.10 8.33 5.23
C GLN A 241 7.23 9.59 5.23
N CYS A 242 6.38 9.75 6.25
CA CYS A 242 5.53 10.94 6.43
C CYS A 242 6.11 11.91 7.48
N HIS A 243 6.87 11.39 8.45
CA HIS A 243 7.48 12.15 9.54
C HIS A 243 9.00 12.28 9.36
N THR A 244 9.41 12.89 8.25
CA THR A 244 10.82 12.97 7.82
C THR A 244 11.72 13.75 8.80
N ASP A 245 11.12 14.67 9.56
CA ASP A 245 11.78 15.50 10.57
C ASP A 245 11.87 14.85 11.96
N LYS A 246 11.27 13.67 12.16
CA LYS A 246 11.23 12.96 13.45
C LYS A 246 12.25 11.83 13.53
N SER A 247 12.67 11.51 14.75
CA SER A 247 13.57 10.38 15.03
C SER A 247 12.79 9.05 15.10
N VAL A 248 13.50 7.93 14.92
CA VAL A 248 12.95 6.58 15.13
C VAL A 248 12.50 6.39 16.58
N ALA A 249 13.23 6.98 17.54
CA ALA A 249 12.86 6.98 18.95
C ALA A 249 11.53 7.70 19.21
N TRP A 250 11.29 8.84 18.54
CA TRP A 250 9.99 9.51 18.57
C TRP A 250 8.90 8.58 18.03
N ALA A 251 9.11 7.98 16.86
CA ALA A 251 8.11 7.11 16.24
C ALA A 251 7.75 5.90 17.14
N SER A 252 8.75 5.33 17.82
CA SER A 252 8.59 4.18 18.72
C SER A 252 7.63 4.46 19.88
N LYS A 253 7.60 5.70 20.38
CA LYS A 253 6.68 6.14 21.44
C LYS A 253 5.21 6.07 21.01
N TYR A 254 4.91 6.37 19.75
CA TYR A 254 3.52 6.47 19.26
C TYR A 254 3.06 5.19 18.57
N ALA A 255 3.95 4.47 17.89
CA ALA A 255 3.60 3.30 17.07
C ALA A 255 2.88 2.19 17.86
N LYS A 256 3.20 1.98 19.13
CA LYS A 256 2.59 0.94 19.98
C LYS A 256 1.10 1.16 20.25
N GLY A 257 0.64 2.41 20.22
CA GLY A 257 -0.74 2.81 20.52
C GLY A 257 -1.62 3.06 19.29
N MET A 258 -1.09 2.92 18.08
CA MET A 258 -1.78 3.37 16.84
C MET A 258 -3.12 2.66 16.55
N HIS A 259 -3.28 1.42 17.05
CA HIS A 259 -4.52 0.64 16.91
C HIS A 259 -5.30 0.51 18.23
N ALA A 260 -4.83 1.15 19.31
CA ALA A 260 -5.60 1.19 20.53
C ALA A 260 -6.72 2.20 20.32
N GLY A 261 -7.97 1.72 20.26
CA GLY A 261 -9.14 2.60 20.18
C GLY A 261 -9.02 3.71 21.23
N ILE A 262 -9.42 4.93 20.86
CA ILE A 262 -9.28 6.13 21.69
C ILE A 262 -9.84 5.84 23.09
N THR A 263 -8.99 5.57 24.07
CA THR A 263 -9.32 5.79 25.47
C THR A 263 -9.22 7.30 25.63
N THR A 264 -10.39 7.93 25.70
CA THR A 264 -10.61 9.38 25.88
C THR A 264 -9.42 10.06 26.54
N VAL A 265 -8.58 10.75 25.75
CA VAL A 265 -7.69 11.77 26.29
C VAL A 265 -8.59 12.95 26.58
N LYS A 266 -8.81 13.20 27.86
CA LYS A 266 -9.53 14.37 28.36
C LYS A 266 -8.76 15.63 27.94
N GLY A 267 -9.26 16.25 26.86
CA GLY A 267 -9.13 17.66 26.48
C GLY A 267 -7.81 18.41 26.75
N SER A 268 -7.04 18.60 25.68
CA SER A 268 -6.46 19.91 25.34
C SER A 268 -6.55 20.07 23.82
N GLY A 269 -7.75 20.45 23.35
CA GLY A 269 -8.05 20.60 21.93
C GLY A 269 -7.28 21.76 21.32
N ALA A 270 -6.25 21.46 20.54
CA ALA A 270 -5.74 22.44 19.58
C ALA A 270 -6.87 22.82 18.64
N ALA A 271 -7.11 24.13 18.48
CA ALA A 271 -8.13 24.63 17.56
C ALA A 271 -7.84 24.08 16.14
N PRO A 272 -8.87 23.64 15.39
CA PRO A 272 -8.66 23.16 14.03
C PRO A 272 -8.04 24.27 13.17
N ALA A 273 -7.06 23.94 12.33
CA ALA A 273 -6.35 24.93 11.53
C ALA A 273 -7.14 25.38 10.27
N ALA A 274 -8.18 24.64 9.88
CA ALA A 274 -8.98 24.91 8.68
C ALA A 274 -10.44 24.46 8.84
N TYR A 275 -11.31 24.98 7.98
CA TYR A 275 -12.69 24.51 7.87
C TYR A 275 -12.70 23.10 7.26
N THR A 276 -13.50 22.19 7.84
CA THR A 276 -13.66 20.83 7.30
C THR A 276 -15.12 20.39 7.39
N LEU A 277 -15.55 19.58 6.42
CA LEU A 277 -16.80 18.82 6.46
C LEU A 277 -16.47 17.36 6.21
N GLY A 278 -16.70 16.52 7.22
CA GLY A 278 -16.48 15.08 7.17
C GLY A 278 -17.57 14.34 6.41
N GLN A 279 -17.25 13.13 5.97
CA GLN A 279 -18.26 12.19 5.52
C GLN A 279 -19.16 11.81 6.70
N ASN A 280 -20.48 11.76 6.48
CA ASN A 280 -21.40 11.26 7.49
C ASN A 280 -21.06 9.80 7.84
N TYR A 281 -21.16 9.42 9.11
CA TYR A 281 -20.94 8.03 9.55
C TYR A 281 -22.05 7.59 10.51
N PRO A 282 -22.65 6.39 10.29
CA PRO A 282 -22.42 5.47 9.15
C PRO A 282 -22.85 6.07 7.80
N ASN A 283 -22.36 5.51 6.68
CA ASN A 283 -22.81 5.79 5.31
C ASN A 283 -22.51 4.57 4.39
N PRO A 284 -23.52 3.82 3.89
CA PRO A 284 -24.95 4.09 4.03
C PRO A 284 -25.45 4.05 5.49
N PHE A 285 -26.55 4.72 5.80
CA PHE A 285 -27.11 4.82 7.16
C PHE A 285 -28.59 4.44 7.21
N ASN A 286 -29.07 4.03 8.38
CA ASN A 286 -30.48 3.74 8.67
C ASN A 286 -30.81 3.94 10.16
N PRO A 287 -31.79 4.78 10.55
CA PRO A 287 -32.19 6.01 9.87
C PRO A 287 -31.31 7.20 10.28
N SER A 288 -30.31 7.00 11.15
CA SER A 288 -29.51 8.08 11.74
C SER A 288 -28.03 8.02 11.35
N THR A 289 -27.40 9.18 11.23
CA THR A 289 -25.98 9.35 10.94
C THR A 289 -25.43 10.56 11.67
N THR A 290 -24.11 10.61 11.87
CA THR A 290 -23.42 11.77 12.46
C THR A 290 -22.57 12.45 11.40
N ILE A 291 -22.75 13.77 11.26
CA ILE A 291 -21.98 14.63 10.37
C ILE A 291 -20.99 15.41 11.24
N ARG A 292 -19.69 15.16 11.04
CA ARG A 292 -18.61 15.89 11.74
C ARG A 292 -18.12 17.05 10.90
N TYR A 293 -17.84 18.18 11.52
CA TYR A 293 -17.24 19.35 10.86
C TYR A 293 -16.34 20.10 11.83
N ALA A 294 -15.40 20.87 11.30
CA ALA A 294 -14.52 21.72 12.09
C ALA A 294 -14.57 23.15 11.57
N ILE A 295 -14.49 24.11 12.49
CA ILE A 295 -14.37 25.53 12.16
C ILE A 295 -13.16 26.14 12.92
N PRO A 296 -12.20 26.79 12.23
CA PRO A 296 -10.97 27.30 12.83
C PRO A 296 -11.17 28.58 13.65
N ARG A 297 -12.34 29.22 13.50
CA ARG A 297 -12.74 30.46 14.16
C ARG A 297 -14.24 30.43 14.37
N ALA A 298 -14.72 31.17 15.37
CA ALA A 298 -16.15 31.26 15.64
C ALA A 298 -16.90 31.81 14.40
N SER A 299 -18.02 31.21 14.02
CA SER A 299 -18.75 31.55 12.79
C SER A 299 -20.21 31.12 12.85
N GLN A 300 -21.08 31.81 12.09
CA GLN A 300 -22.43 31.32 11.82
C GLN A 300 -22.34 30.08 10.93
N VAL A 301 -22.76 28.94 11.45
CA VAL A 301 -22.74 27.66 10.72
C VAL A 301 -24.15 27.29 10.29
N THR A 302 -24.31 26.97 9.01
CA THR A 302 -25.50 26.30 8.49
C THR A 302 -25.15 24.96 7.87
N LEU A 303 -25.86 23.90 8.27
CA LEU A 303 -25.76 22.56 7.71
C LEU A 303 -27.12 22.16 7.18
N LYS A 304 -27.26 22.05 5.87
CA LYS A 304 -28.52 21.78 5.17
C LYS A 304 -28.41 20.49 4.38
N VAL A 305 -29.51 19.75 4.29
CA VAL A 305 -29.63 18.51 3.52
C VAL A 305 -30.64 18.72 2.40
N TYR A 306 -30.30 18.24 1.21
CA TYR A 306 -31.02 18.38 -0.04
C TYR A 306 -31.24 17.00 -0.66
N SER A 307 -32.34 16.85 -1.39
CA SER A 307 -32.55 15.71 -2.29
C SER A 307 -31.73 15.87 -3.58
N MET A 308 -31.67 14.81 -4.41
CA MET A 308 -30.98 14.85 -5.71
C MET A 308 -31.56 15.87 -6.70
N THR A 309 -32.81 16.30 -6.53
CA THR A 309 -33.43 17.36 -7.34
C THR A 309 -33.06 18.77 -6.87
N GLY A 310 -32.29 18.89 -5.79
CA GLY A 310 -31.92 20.17 -5.18
C GLY A 310 -32.94 20.71 -4.17
N ALA A 311 -34.06 20.02 -3.93
CA ALA A 311 -35.02 20.43 -2.90
C ALA A 311 -34.42 20.29 -1.50
N LEU A 312 -34.52 21.33 -0.66
CA LEU A 312 -34.09 21.31 0.73
C LEU A 312 -35.02 20.39 1.54
N VAL A 313 -34.47 19.36 2.17
CA VAL A 313 -35.23 18.37 2.96
C VAL A 313 -35.04 18.54 4.47
N ALA A 314 -33.90 19.10 4.91
CA ALA A 314 -33.68 19.39 6.33
C ALA A 314 -32.65 20.50 6.55
N THR A 315 -32.80 21.26 7.63
CA THR A 315 -31.73 22.08 8.19
C THR A 315 -31.28 21.45 9.50
N VAL A 316 -30.07 20.91 9.53
CA VAL A 316 -29.51 20.15 10.67
C VAL A 316 -28.85 21.09 11.67
N VAL A 317 -28.19 22.14 11.18
CA VAL A 317 -27.56 23.18 12.01
C VAL A 317 -27.87 24.55 11.40
N ASN A 318 -28.20 25.52 12.26
CA ASN A 318 -28.25 26.94 11.92
C ASN A 318 -27.97 27.76 13.18
N ALA A 319 -26.69 27.89 13.55
CA ALA A 319 -26.30 28.52 14.80
C ALA A 319 -24.88 29.10 14.73
N GLN A 320 -24.59 30.10 15.58
CA GLN A 320 -23.22 30.47 15.91
C GLN A 320 -22.52 29.30 16.61
N LYS A 321 -21.29 29.03 16.21
CA LYS A 321 -20.44 27.98 16.78
C LYS A 321 -19.06 28.54 17.07
N ASP A 322 -18.47 28.15 18.19
CA ASP A 322 -17.09 28.50 18.56
C ASP A 322 -16.08 27.72 17.72
N ALA A 323 -14.84 28.24 17.67
CA ALA A 323 -13.72 27.55 17.06
C ALA A 323 -13.55 26.15 17.67
N GLY A 324 -13.54 25.11 16.83
CA GLY A 324 -13.49 23.74 17.33
C GLY A 324 -14.07 22.71 16.37
N TRP A 325 -14.05 21.47 16.87
CA TRP A 325 -14.67 20.32 16.23
C TRP A 325 -16.09 20.14 16.73
N HIS A 326 -17.01 19.89 15.80
CA HIS A 326 -18.43 19.80 16.07
C HIS A 326 -19.02 18.55 15.43
N GLU A 327 -20.07 18.03 16.05
CA GLU A 327 -20.86 16.93 15.53
C GLU A 327 -22.33 17.35 15.42
N ALA A 328 -22.97 16.97 14.32
CA ALA A 328 -24.40 17.13 14.11
C ALA A 328 -25.03 15.78 13.80
N LYS A 329 -26.00 15.37 14.61
CA LYS A 329 -26.78 14.15 14.35
C LYS A 329 -27.90 14.46 13.37
N PHE A 330 -28.04 13.63 12.34
CA PHE A 330 -29.13 13.71 11.37
C PHE A 330 -29.93 12.42 11.40
N ASN A 331 -31.25 12.54 11.63
CA ASN A 331 -32.19 11.42 11.57
C ASN A 331 -33.11 11.63 10.36
N ALA A 332 -33.11 10.65 9.46
CA ALA A 332 -33.83 10.67 8.19
C ALA A 332 -35.00 9.68 8.16
N GLY A 333 -35.56 9.29 9.31
CA GLY A 333 -36.61 8.26 9.38
C GLY A 333 -37.84 8.54 8.49
N THR A 334 -38.16 9.82 8.28
CA THR A 334 -39.27 10.28 7.43
C THR A 334 -38.94 10.38 5.95
N LEU A 335 -37.67 10.22 5.56
CA LEU A 335 -37.20 10.33 4.18
C LEU A 335 -37.21 8.96 3.47
N ALA A 336 -37.33 8.96 2.13
CA ALA A 336 -37.23 7.73 1.34
C ALA A 336 -35.77 7.28 1.18
N SER A 337 -35.52 5.98 1.02
CA SER A 337 -34.19 5.47 0.70
C SER A 337 -33.65 6.12 -0.57
N GLY A 338 -32.35 6.43 -0.59
CA GLY A 338 -31.75 7.11 -1.74
C GLY A 338 -30.55 7.96 -1.37
N ILE A 339 -30.06 8.70 -2.36
CA ILE A 339 -28.93 9.61 -2.21
C ILE A 339 -29.43 11.00 -1.82
N TYR A 340 -28.77 11.60 -0.84
CA TYR A 340 -28.99 12.97 -0.40
C TYR A 340 -27.68 13.73 -0.44
N ILE A 341 -27.77 15.04 -0.59
CA ILE A 341 -26.62 15.95 -0.61
C ILE A 341 -26.71 16.83 0.64
N TYR A 342 -25.62 17.00 1.38
CA TYR A 342 -25.58 17.95 2.49
C TYR A 342 -24.48 18.97 2.29
N ARG A 343 -24.78 20.22 2.66
CA ARG A 343 -23.91 21.38 2.49
C ARG A 343 -23.71 22.07 3.82
N LEU A 344 -22.45 22.30 4.17
CA LEU A 344 -22.03 23.15 5.28
C LEU A 344 -21.65 24.53 4.73
N THR A 345 -22.12 25.58 5.37
CA THR A 345 -21.68 26.96 5.12
C THR A 345 -21.28 27.62 6.43
N ALA A 346 -20.10 28.22 6.47
CA ALA A 346 -19.53 28.93 7.63
C ALA A 346 -18.69 30.12 7.16
N GLY A 347 -19.24 31.34 7.23
CA GLY A 347 -18.64 32.50 6.56
C GLY A 347 -18.53 32.27 5.05
N ASP A 348 -17.34 32.51 4.48
CA ASP A 348 -17.05 32.27 3.06
C ASP A 348 -16.84 30.79 2.70
N PHE A 349 -16.71 29.91 3.71
CA PHE A 349 -16.54 28.48 3.47
C PHE A 349 -17.88 27.84 3.11
N SER A 350 -17.90 27.13 1.98
CA SER A 350 -19.04 26.31 1.57
C SER A 350 -18.55 24.99 1.00
N TYR A 351 -18.96 23.88 1.61
CA TYR A 351 -18.56 22.55 1.16
C TYR A 351 -19.74 21.58 1.19
N THR A 352 -19.74 20.66 0.22
CA THR A 352 -20.88 19.77 -0.05
C THR A 352 -20.41 18.32 -0.13
N ARG A 353 -21.21 17.40 0.40
CA ARG A 353 -20.99 15.95 0.33
C ARG A 353 -22.30 15.21 0.06
N LYS A 354 -22.20 13.97 -0.38
CA LYS A 354 -23.35 13.06 -0.59
C LYS A 354 -23.43 12.02 0.52
N MET A 355 -24.63 11.56 0.83
CA MET A 355 -24.92 10.46 1.76
C MET A 355 -26.00 9.54 1.20
N MET A 356 -26.04 8.29 1.66
CA MET A 356 -26.97 7.27 1.21
C MET A 356 -27.80 6.75 2.38
N LEU A 357 -29.11 6.94 2.32
CA LEU A 357 -30.07 6.36 3.25
C LEU A 357 -30.54 5.01 2.70
N LEU A 358 -30.39 3.94 3.51
CA LEU A 358 -31.00 2.63 3.26
C LEU A 358 -32.13 2.45 4.28
N LYS A 359 -33.28 1.92 3.84
CA LYS A 359 -34.35 1.52 4.75
C LYS A 359 -34.37 0.01 4.86
#